data_AF-A0AAV3H8J0-F1
#
_entry.id   AF-A0AAV3H8J0-F1
#
_cell.length_a   1.000
_cell.length_b   1.000
_cell.length_c   1.000
_cell.angle_alpha   90.00
_cell.angle_beta   90.00
_cell.angle_gamma   90.00
#
_symmetry.space_group_name_H-M   'P 1'
#
loop_
_entity.id
_entity.type
_entity.pdbx_description
1 polymer ?
#
loop_
_entity_poly.entity_id
_entity_poly.type
_entity_poly.pdbx_seq_one_letter_code
_entity_poly.pdbx_strand_id
1 'polypeptide(L)'
;MNWRRIVWLLALVTLPTLAEETPLQLALRGAQHDQLYQLSSSGVTKVSALPDTLTTPLGSLWKLYVYAWLEDTHQPEQPYQCRGNSPEEVYCCQAGESITRDTALVRSCGLYFAPQRLHIGADVWGQYWQQRQAPAWLASLSTLKPETSVTVKSLLDSLATLPAQNKAQEVLLDVVLDEAKIGVASMLGSRVRVKTWSWFADDKQEIRQGGFAGWLTDGTPLWVTGSGTSKTVLTRYATVLNRVLPVPTQVASGQCVEVELFAR
;
A
#
# COMPACT_ATOMS: atom_id res chain seq x y z
N MET A 1 -26.67 -26.75 68.75
CA MET A 1 -27.80 -26.61 67.81
C MET A 1 -27.34 -25.74 66.65
N ASN A 2 -27.19 -26.36 65.48
CA ASN A 2 -27.08 -25.79 64.13
C ASN A 2 -25.89 -24.86 63.79
N TRP A 3 -25.31 -24.85 62.59
CA TRP A 3 -25.29 -25.76 61.43
C TRP A 3 -24.33 -25.10 60.41
N ARG A 4 -23.30 -25.84 60.03
CA ARG A 4 -22.54 -25.84 58.77
C ARG A 4 -23.04 -24.90 57.64
N ARG A 5 -22.11 -24.22 56.97
CA ARG A 5 -21.86 -24.30 55.50
C ARG A 5 -21.04 -23.08 55.06
N ILE A 6 -19.72 -23.24 55.01
CA ILE A 6 -18.85 -22.35 54.23
C ILE A 6 -18.86 -22.91 52.82
N VAL A 7 -19.53 -22.20 51.91
CA VAL A 7 -19.57 -22.49 50.48
C VAL A 7 -18.30 -21.92 49.86
N TRP A 8 -17.43 -22.79 49.37
CA TRP A 8 -16.29 -22.41 48.53
C TRP A 8 -16.80 -22.10 47.11
N LEU A 9 -16.93 -20.82 46.78
CA LEU A 9 -17.10 -20.37 45.40
C LEU A 9 -15.72 -20.34 44.72
N LEU A 10 -15.38 -21.43 44.04
CA LEU A 10 -14.32 -21.44 43.03
C LEU A 10 -14.82 -20.65 41.83
N ALA A 11 -14.51 -19.35 41.79
CA ALA A 11 -14.65 -18.56 40.59
C ALA A 11 -13.63 -19.06 39.56
N LEU A 12 -14.09 -19.80 38.55
CA LEU A 12 -13.33 -20.03 37.32
C LEU A 12 -13.09 -18.67 36.67
N VAL A 13 -11.91 -18.09 36.91
CA VAL A 13 -11.39 -16.99 36.12
C VAL A 13 -11.05 -17.56 34.76
N THR A 14 -11.99 -17.43 33.81
CA THR A 14 -11.69 -17.58 32.40
C THR A 14 -10.75 -16.44 32.02
N LEU A 15 -9.45 -16.71 32.02
CA LEU A 15 -8.46 -15.81 31.42
C LEU A 15 -8.92 -15.59 29.97
N PRO A 16 -9.20 -14.35 29.54
CA PRO A 16 -9.47 -14.12 28.14
C PRO A 16 -8.24 -14.56 27.37
N THR A 17 -8.41 -15.53 26.47
CA THR A 17 -7.41 -15.81 25.44
C THR A 17 -7.19 -14.49 24.71
N LEU A 18 -6.04 -13.85 24.95
CA LEU A 18 -5.63 -12.70 24.16
C LEU A 18 -5.66 -13.17 22.72
N ALA A 19 -6.62 -12.65 21.93
CA ALA A 19 -6.68 -12.93 20.52
C ALA A 19 -5.31 -12.57 19.93
N GLU A 20 -4.61 -13.58 19.42
CA GLU A 20 -3.29 -13.39 18.85
C GLU A 20 -3.44 -12.41 17.68
N GLU A 21 -2.84 -11.22 17.81
CA GLU A 21 -2.92 -10.20 16.76
C GLU A 21 -2.37 -10.81 15.46
N THR A 22 -3.16 -10.77 14.39
CA THR A 22 -2.69 -11.23 13.08
C THR A 22 -1.39 -10.50 12.74
N PRO A 23 -0.28 -11.22 12.53
CA PRO A 23 1.00 -10.59 12.31
C PRO A 23 0.97 -9.79 11.01
N LEU A 24 1.68 -8.66 11.00
CA LEU A 24 1.89 -7.89 9.79
C LEU A 24 2.71 -8.75 8.82
N GLN A 25 2.30 -8.80 7.56
CA GLN A 25 3.04 -9.50 6.53
C GLN A 25 3.74 -8.48 5.62
N LEU A 26 5.01 -8.73 5.34
CA LEU A 26 5.83 -7.98 4.38
C LEU A 26 6.36 -8.98 3.35
N ALA A 27 6.00 -8.81 2.08
CA ALA A 27 6.65 -9.48 0.98
C ALA A 27 7.69 -8.53 0.36
N LEU A 28 8.90 -9.03 0.14
CA LEU A 28 10.00 -8.27 -0.41
C LEU A 28 10.62 -9.04 -1.58
N ARG A 29 10.84 -8.33 -2.70
CA ARG A 29 11.58 -8.89 -3.82
C ARG A 29 13.04 -9.15 -3.44
N GLY A 30 13.48 -10.38 -3.65
CA GLY A 30 14.88 -10.77 -3.44
C GLY A 30 15.62 -11.00 -4.76
N ALA A 31 16.95 -11.01 -4.70
CA ALA A 31 17.79 -11.24 -5.89
C ALA A 31 17.65 -12.67 -6.47
N GLN A 32 17.34 -13.65 -5.61
CA GLN A 32 17.15 -15.06 -6.00
C GLN A 32 15.70 -15.50 -5.84
N HIS A 33 15.08 -15.15 -4.70
CA HIS A 33 13.72 -15.56 -4.35
C HIS A 33 13.02 -14.43 -3.58
N ASP A 34 11.73 -14.24 -3.84
CA ASP A 34 10.89 -13.33 -3.06
C ASP A 34 10.65 -13.92 -1.65
N GLN A 35 10.75 -13.08 -0.63
CA GLN A 35 10.65 -13.47 0.78
C GLN A 35 9.39 -12.91 1.42
N LEU A 36 8.79 -13.69 2.32
CA LEU A 36 7.68 -13.29 3.18
C LEU A 36 8.17 -13.21 4.63
N TYR A 37 8.02 -12.02 5.21
CA TYR A 37 8.28 -11.73 6.61
C TYR A 37 6.95 -11.62 7.35
N GLN A 38 6.84 -12.30 8.47
CA GLN A 38 5.80 -12.04 9.47
C GLN A 38 6.42 -11.21 10.59
N LEU A 39 5.75 -10.11 10.92
CA LEU A 39 6.24 -9.08 11.83
C LEU A 39 5.22 -8.85 12.95
N SER A 40 5.70 -8.78 14.18
CA SER A 40 4.96 -8.19 15.30
C SER A 40 5.42 -6.75 15.52
N SER A 41 4.87 -6.07 16.53
CA SER A 41 5.40 -4.78 16.97
C SER A 41 6.83 -4.87 17.54
N SER A 42 7.26 -6.05 18.00
CA SER A 42 8.58 -6.27 18.59
C SER A 42 9.67 -6.67 17.58
N GLY A 43 9.31 -7.22 16.42
CA GLY A 43 10.29 -7.61 15.42
C GLY A 43 9.78 -8.65 14.42
N VAL A 44 10.73 -9.27 13.71
CA VAL A 44 10.46 -10.40 12.81
C VAL A 44 10.13 -11.63 13.65
N THR A 45 8.97 -12.24 13.40
CA THR A 45 8.56 -13.49 14.04
C THR A 45 8.83 -14.70 13.14
N LYS A 46 8.77 -14.52 11.82
CA LYS A 46 9.05 -15.57 10.84
C LYS A 46 9.55 -14.99 9.52
N VAL A 47 10.44 -15.72 8.85
CA VAL A 47 10.83 -15.50 7.46
C VAL A 47 10.62 -16.80 6.69
N SER A 48 10.01 -16.72 5.51
CA SER A 48 9.85 -17.86 4.60
C SER A 48 9.92 -17.43 3.15
N ALA A 49 9.98 -18.38 2.22
CA ALA A 49 9.72 -18.09 0.81
C ALA A 49 8.28 -17.53 0.65
N LEU A 50 8.09 -16.63 -0.31
CA LEU A 50 6.78 -16.13 -0.68
C LEU A 50 5.93 -17.27 -1.30
N PRO A 51 4.79 -17.66 -0.70
CA PRO A 51 3.93 -18.68 -1.29
C PRO A 51 3.28 -18.18 -2.59
N ASP A 52 3.26 -19.02 -3.63
CA ASP A 52 2.61 -18.68 -4.91
C ASP A 52 1.08 -18.51 -4.75
N THR A 53 0.49 -19.07 -3.69
CA THR A 53 -0.93 -19.00 -3.36
C THR A 53 -1.31 -17.81 -2.50
N LEU A 54 -0.36 -17.00 -2.02
CA LEU A 54 -0.69 -15.83 -1.20
C LEU A 54 -1.33 -14.76 -2.08
N THR A 55 -2.57 -14.39 -1.74
CA THR A 55 -3.34 -13.39 -2.49
C THR A 55 -3.63 -12.14 -1.68
N THR A 56 -3.89 -11.05 -2.38
CA THR A 56 -4.27 -9.75 -1.81
C THR A 56 -5.27 -9.05 -2.74
N PRO A 57 -6.27 -8.33 -2.22
CA PRO A 57 -7.09 -7.46 -3.06
C PRO A 57 -6.26 -6.26 -3.54
N LEU A 58 -6.58 -5.73 -4.72
CA LEU A 58 -5.93 -4.51 -5.20
C LEU A 58 -6.24 -3.31 -4.28
N GLY A 59 -7.42 -3.23 -3.69
CA GLY A 59 -7.83 -2.08 -2.86
C GLY A 59 -7.67 -0.76 -3.62
N SER A 60 -6.72 0.10 -3.22
CA SER A 60 -6.42 1.34 -3.96
C SER A 60 -5.19 1.26 -4.87
N LEU A 61 -4.54 0.10 -4.98
CA LEU A 61 -3.38 -0.11 -5.86
C LEU A 61 -3.72 0.01 -7.34
N TRP A 62 -4.95 -0.28 -7.74
CA TRP A 62 -5.38 -0.18 -9.15
C TRP A 62 -5.12 1.23 -9.74
N LYS A 63 -5.19 2.27 -8.91
CA LYS A 63 -4.95 3.68 -9.28
C LYS A 63 -3.52 3.91 -9.75
N LEU A 64 -2.56 3.17 -9.20
CA LEU A 64 -1.15 3.24 -9.59
C LEU A 64 -0.95 2.78 -11.03
N TYR A 65 -1.69 1.77 -11.48
CA TYR A 65 -1.61 1.28 -12.86
C TYR A 65 -2.26 2.25 -13.85
N VAL A 66 -3.38 2.87 -13.48
CA VAL A 66 -3.98 3.93 -14.29
C VAL A 66 -3.05 5.14 -14.37
N TYR A 67 -2.46 5.54 -13.25
CA TYR A 67 -1.44 6.60 -13.20
C TYR A 67 -0.27 6.29 -14.15
N ALA A 68 0.31 5.10 -14.05
CA ALA A 68 1.44 4.69 -14.89
C ALA A 68 1.10 4.72 -16.38
N TRP A 69 -0.10 4.27 -16.76
CA TRP A 69 -0.58 4.34 -18.14
C TRP A 69 -0.75 5.79 -18.62
N LEU A 70 -1.34 6.67 -17.81
CA LEU A 70 -1.51 8.09 -18.15
C LEU A 70 -0.16 8.80 -18.32
N GLU A 71 0.79 8.52 -17.43
CA GLU A 71 2.13 9.10 -17.47
C GLU A 71 2.92 8.61 -18.70
N ASP A 72 2.95 7.29 -18.95
CA ASP A 72 3.72 6.69 -20.04
C ASP A 72 3.17 7.02 -21.44
N THR A 73 1.84 7.17 -21.56
CA THR A 73 1.19 7.45 -22.85
C THR A 73 0.87 8.92 -23.07
N HIS A 74 1.13 9.78 -22.08
CA HIS A 74 0.84 11.22 -22.11
C HIS A 74 -0.59 11.55 -22.56
N GLN A 75 -1.58 10.78 -22.10
CA GLN A 75 -2.97 11.08 -22.46
C GLN A 75 -3.37 12.47 -21.99
N PRO A 76 -4.15 13.21 -22.80
CA PRO A 76 -4.75 14.45 -22.35
C PRO A 76 -5.76 14.16 -21.25
N GLU A 77 -5.62 14.86 -20.13
CA GLU A 77 -6.53 14.79 -19.00
C GLU A 77 -6.82 16.19 -18.47
N GLN A 78 -7.97 16.32 -17.81
CA GLN A 78 -8.32 17.53 -17.08
C GLN A 78 -8.15 17.30 -15.57
N PRO A 79 -8.04 18.34 -14.74
CA PRO A 79 -8.23 18.19 -13.30
C PRO A 79 -9.62 17.62 -12.98
N TYR A 80 -9.76 16.87 -11.88
CA TYR A 80 -11.08 16.50 -11.36
C TYR A 80 -11.59 17.66 -10.51
N GLN A 81 -12.81 18.14 -10.77
CA GLN A 81 -13.44 19.21 -10.00
C GLN A 81 -14.39 18.60 -8.96
N CYS A 82 -14.15 18.90 -7.69
CA CYS A 82 -15.01 18.45 -6.61
C CYS A 82 -16.29 19.29 -6.57
N ARG A 83 -17.45 18.65 -6.63
CA ARG A 83 -18.75 19.35 -6.65
C ARG A 83 -19.50 19.27 -5.32
N GLY A 84 -18.99 18.52 -4.35
CA GLY A 84 -19.63 18.28 -3.05
C GLY A 84 -20.79 17.28 -3.12
N ASN A 85 -20.89 16.50 -4.20
CA ASN A 85 -22.04 15.64 -4.49
C ASN A 85 -21.70 14.14 -4.45
N SER A 86 -20.44 13.78 -4.18
CA SER A 86 -20.01 12.39 -3.96
C SER A 86 -19.28 12.25 -2.62
N PRO A 87 -19.67 11.28 -1.77
CA PRO A 87 -18.96 11.03 -0.51
C PRO A 87 -17.51 10.57 -0.73
N GLU A 88 -17.16 10.08 -1.91
CA GLU A 88 -15.78 9.69 -2.25
C GLU A 88 -14.85 10.90 -2.43
N GLU A 89 -15.39 12.12 -2.59
CA GLU A 89 -14.60 13.35 -2.73
C GLU A 89 -13.78 13.69 -1.48
N VAL A 90 -14.08 13.05 -0.34
CA VAL A 90 -13.24 13.12 0.88
C VAL A 90 -11.77 12.73 0.60
N TYR A 91 -11.54 11.84 -0.38
CA TYR A 91 -10.22 11.42 -0.83
C TYR A 91 -9.68 12.26 -2.00
N CYS A 92 -10.41 13.29 -2.44
CA CYS A 92 -10.09 14.12 -3.60
C CYS A 92 -9.81 15.57 -3.19
N CYS A 93 -10.83 16.37 -2.93
CA CYS A 93 -10.74 17.82 -2.72
C CYS A 93 -12.00 18.37 -2.04
N GLN A 94 -11.97 19.61 -1.55
CA GLN A 94 -13.19 20.27 -1.05
C GLN A 94 -14.08 20.70 -2.23
N ALA A 95 -15.37 20.90 -1.96
CA ALA A 95 -16.30 21.38 -2.98
C ALA A 95 -15.85 22.74 -3.56
N GLY A 96 -15.82 22.84 -4.89
CA GLY A 96 -15.33 24.03 -5.61
C GLY A 96 -13.83 23.99 -5.94
N GLU A 97 -13.07 23.08 -5.37
CA GLU A 97 -11.65 22.88 -5.69
C GLU A 97 -11.46 21.86 -6.82
N SER A 98 -10.20 21.72 -7.25
CA SER A 98 -9.82 20.68 -8.20
C SER A 98 -8.56 19.94 -7.76
N ILE A 99 -8.38 18.75 -8.30
CA ILE A 99 -7.21 17.90 -8.05
C ILE A 99 -6.62 17.38 -9.36
N THR A 100 -5.29 17.38 -9.45
CA THR A 100 -4.50 16.90 -10.59
C THR A 100 -3.95 15.49 -10.33
N ARG A 101 -3.41 14.86 -11.37
CA ARG A 101 -2.97 13.44 -11.38
C ARG A 101 -2.09 13.05 -10.21
N ASP A 102 -1.00 13.81 -9.98
CA ASP A 102 -0.02 13.50 -8.94
C ASP A 102 -0.65 13.57 -7.55
N THR A 103 -1.32 14.68 -7.24
CA THR A 103 -2.01 14.86 -5.95
C THR A 103 -3.15 13.83 -5.77
N ALA A 104 -3.86 13.47 -6.84
CA ALA A 104 -4.91 12.46 -6.81
C ALA A 104 -4.35 11.09 -6.43
N LEU A 105 -3.16 10.72 -6.90
CA LEU A 105 -2.51 9.45 -6.54
C LEU A 105 -2.18 9.42 -5.05
N VAL A 106 -1.58 10.51 -4.54
CA VAL A 106 -1.18 10.66 -3.13
C VAL A 106 -2.39 10.60 -2.20
N ARG A 107 -3.45 11.37 -2.51
CA ARG A 107 -4.70 11.40 -1.72
C ARG A 107 -5.60 10.18 -1.94
N SER A 108 -5.24 9.32 -2.89
CA SER A 108 -5.98 8.12 -3.26
C SER A 108 -7.39 8.42 -3.82
N CYS A 109 -7.55 9.53 -4.53
CA CYS A 109 -8.80 9.96 -5.15
C CYS A 109 -9.24 8.97 -6.24
N GLY A 110 -10.26 8.15 -5.96
CA GLY A 110 -10.78 7.18 -6.93
C GLY A 110 -11.47 7.82 -8.13
N LEU A 111 -12.17 8.92 -7.90
CA LEU A 111 -12.92 9.63 -8.93
C LEU A 111 -12.00 10.18 -10.04
N TYR A 112 -10.77 10.58 -9.71
CA TYR A 112 -9.80 11.04 -10.71
C TYR A 112 -9.42 9.92 -11.69
N PHE A 113 -9.11 8.73 -11.17
CA PHE A 113 -8.60 7.60 -11.94
C PHE A 113 -9.70 6.73 -12.56
N ALA A 114 -10.97 7.03 -12.34
CA ALA A 114 -12.08 6.25 -12.87
C ALA A 114 -11.96 6.12 -14.41
N PRO A 115 -11.84 4.89 -14.97
CA PRO A 115 -11.61 4.72 -16.40
C PRO A 115 -12.68 5.38 -17.28
N GLN A 116 -13.93 5.42 -16.81
CA GLN A 116 -15.05 6.06 -17.51
C GLN A 116 -14.86 7.58 -17.61
N ARG A 117 -14.36 8.23 -16.55
CA ARG A 117 -14.06 9.66 -16.55
C ARG A 117 -12.92 9.98 -17.52
N LEU A 118 -11.90 9.12 -17.52
CA LEU A 118 -10.70 9.26 -18.36
C LEU A 118 -10.91 8.77 -19.79
N HIS A 119 -12.11 8.28 -20.14
CA HIS A 119 -12.44 7.71 -21.45
C HIS A 119 -11.47 6.63 -21.92
N ILE A 120 -10.97 5.79 -20.99
CA ILE A 120 -10.04 4.71 -21.30
C ILE A 120 -10.78 3.59 -22.02
N GLY A 121 -10.47 3.37 -23.29
CA GLY A 121 -10.98 2.24 -24.07
C GLY A 121 -10.34 0.92 -23.65
N ALA A 122 -11.16 -0.13 -23.46
CA ALA A 122 -10.70 -1.45 -23.04
C ALA A 122 -9.67 -2.07 -24.02
N ASP A 123 -9.85 -1.86 -25.33
CA ASP A 123 -8.95 -2.40 -26.34
C ASP A 123 -7.55 -1.76 -26.28
N VAL A 124 -7.50 -0.43 -26.19
CA VAL A 124 -6.24 0.33 -26.10
C VAL A 124 -5.51 -0.02 -24.80
N TRP A 125 -6.25 -0.11 -23.70
CA TRP A 125 -5.72 -0.56 -22.41
C TRP A 125 -5.13 -1.97 -22.51
N GLY A 126 -5.90 -2.91 -23.05
CA GLY A 126 -5.47 -4.30 -23.17
C GLY A 126 -4.24 -4.46 -24.05
N GLN A 127 -4.22 -3.83 -25.22
CA GLN A 127 -3.08 -3.85 -26.13
C GLN A 127 -1.81 -3.30 -25.46
N TYR A 128 -1.93 -2.16 -24.77
CA TYR A 128 -0.81 -1.52 -24.08
C TYR A 128 -0.14 -2.46 -23.05
N TRP A 129 -0.94 -3.13 -22.23
CA TRP A 129 -0.45 -4.01 -21.18
C TRP A 129 -0.01 -5.38 -21.70
N GLN A 130 -0.68 -5.92 -22.72
CA GLN A 130 -0.26 -7.17 -23.39
C GLN A 130 1.10 -7.04 -24.06
N GLN A 131 1.37 -5.91 -24.73
CA GLN A 131 2.69 -5.64 -25.33
C GLN A 131 3.82 -5.64 -24.28
N ARG A 132 3.49 -5.31 -23.03
CA ARG A 132 4.40 -5.32 -21.87
C ARG A 132 4.39 -6.64 -21.10
N GLN A 133 3.73 -7.67 -21.65
CA GLN A 133 3.61 -8.99 -21.01
C GLN A 133 3.01 -8.92 -19.59
N ALA A 134 2.12 -7.95 -19.37
CA ALA A 134 1.46 -7.78 -18.09
C ALA A 134 0.55 -8.97 -17.76
N PRO A 135 0.32 -9.26 -16.46
CA PRO A 135 -0.59 -10.31 -16.06
C PRO A 135 -2.03 -10.00 -16.50
N ALA A 136 -2.83 -11.05 -16.71
CA ALA A 136 -4.18 -10.94 -17.24
C ALA A 136 -5.10 -10.01 -16.43
N TRP A 137 -4.94 -9.98 -15.10
CA TRP A 137 -5.72 -9.10 -14.22
C TRP A 137 -5.44 -7.61 -14.47
N LEU A 138 -4.26 -7.28 -14.99
CA LEU A 138 -3.87 -5.91 -15.34
C LEU A 138 -4.26 -5.58 -16.78
N ALA A 139 -4.10 -6.53 -17.70
CA ALA A 139 -4.45 -6.34 -19.11
C ALA A 139 -5.95 -6.15 -19.33
N SER A 140 -6.82 -6.64 -18.45
CA SER A 140 -8.26 -6.43 -18.54
C SER A 140 -8.72 -5.25 -17.69
N LEU A 141 -9.27 -4.21 -18.35
CA LEU A 141 -9.80 -3.04 -17.65
C LEU A 141 -10.98 -3.38 -16.72
N SER A 142 -11.76 -4.41 -17.05
CA SER A 142 -12.91 -4.86 -16.24
C SER A 142 -12.50 -5.53 -14.93
N THR A 143 -11.26 -6.03 -14.85
CA THR A 143 -10.69 -6.60 -13.62
C THR A 143 -9.85 -5.60 -12.84
N LEU A 144 -9.64 -4.37 -13.35
CA LEU A 144 -8.86 -3.35 -12.65
C LEU A 144 -9.71 -2.60 -11.63
N LYS A 145 -10.03 -3.26 -10.51
CA LYS A 145 -10.95 -2.75 -9.49
C LYS A 145 -10.54 -3.20 -8.08
N PRO A 146 -10.98 -2.50 -7.02
CA PRO A 146 -10.51 -2.75 -5.65
C PRO A 146 -10.64 -4.19 -5.16
N GLU A 147 -11.75 -4.86 -5.50
CA GLU A 147 -12.06 -6.22 -5.05
C GLU A 147 -11.28 -7.32 -5.77
N THR A 148 -10.57 -6.99 -6.86
CA THR A 148 -9.83 -7.99 -7.62
C THR A 148 -8.72 -8.56 -6.75
N SER A 149 -8.81 -9.87 -6.51
CA SER A 149 -7.79 -10.64 -5.81
C SER A 149 -6.69 -11.05 -6.77
N VAL A 150 -5.45 -10.73 -6.43
CA VAL A 150 -4.25 -11.06 -7.21
C VAL A 150 -3.25 -11.80 -6.34
N THR A 151 -2.39 -12.63 -6.93
CA THR A 151 -1.28 -13.20 -6.16
C THR A 151 -0.28 -12.09 -5.83
N VAL A 152 0.25 -12.11 -4.61
CA VAL A 152 1.25 -11.13 -4.17
C VAL A 152 2.48 -11.18 -5.08
N LYS A 153 2.86 -12.38 -5.54
CA LYS A 153 3.93 -12.57 -6.52
C LYS A 153 3.67 -11.82 -7.83
N SER A 154 2.49 -12.00 -8.43
CA SER A 154 2.13 -11.30 -9.66
C SER A 154 2.07 -9.78 -9.48
N LEU A 155 1.65 -9.31 -8.29
CA LEU A 155 1.72 -7.91 -7.93
C LEU A 155 3.17 -7.40 -7.90
N LEU A 156 4.09 -8.09 -7.21
CA LEU A 156 5.50 -7.72 -7.17
C LEU A 156 6.14 -7.74 -8.57
N ASP A 157 5.78 -8.71 -9.42
CA ASP A 157 6.21 -8.76 -10.82
C ASP A 157 5.77 -7.54 -11.60
N SER A 158 4.49 -7.18 -11.51
CA SER A 158 3.97 -5.99 -12.20
C SER A 158 4.55 -4.67 -11.69
N LEU A 159 4.94 -4.59 -10.41
CA LEU A 159 5.63 -3.43 -9.84
C LEU A 159 7.08 -3.33 -10.34
N ALA A 160 7.78 -4.46 -10.51
CA ALA A 160 9.18 -4.45 -10.99
C ALA A 160 9.32 -3.91 -12.41
N THR A 161 8.28 -4.02 -13.22
CA THR A 161 8.28 -3.60 -14.62
C THR A 161 7.29 -2.48 -14.89
N LEU A 162 6.87 -1.74 -13.84
CA LEU A 162 5.85 -0.72 -14.01
C LEU A 162 6.38 0.43 -14.87
N PRO A 163 5.69 0.81 -15.95
CA PRO A 163 6.06 1.99 -16.72
C PRO A 163 5.93 3.25 -15.85
N ALA A 164 6.72 4.27 -16.17
CA ALA A 164 6.79 5.52 -15.40
C ALA A 164 7.10 5.36 -13.90
N GLN A 165 7.76 4.26 -13.49
CA GLN A 165 8.11 3.99 -12.10
C GLN A 165 8.84 5.16 -11.42
N ASN A 166 9.82 5.78 -12.08
CA ASN A 166 10.59 6.89 -11.48
C ASN A 166 9.67 8.06 -11.09
N LYS A 167 8.73 8.44 -11.96
CA LYS A 167 7.79 9.52 -11.68
C LYS A 167 6.79 9.12 -10.59
N ALA A 168 6.28 7.89 -10.63
CA ALA A 168 5.43 7.38 -9.54
C ALA A 168 6.17 7.36 -8.19
N GLN A 169 7.46 7.01 -8.18
CA GLN A 169 8.29 7.06 -6.99
C GLN A 169 8.51 8.48 -6.48
N GLU A 170 8.72 9.46 -7.35
CA GLU A 170 8.80 10.86 -6.94
C GLU A 170 7.53 11.30 -6.20
N VAL A 171 6.37 11.08 -6.83
CA VAL A 171 5.06 11.51 -6.31
C VAL A 171 4.67 10.76 -5.03
N LEU A 172 4.94 9.46 -4.95
CA LEU A 172 4.56 8.65 -3.79
C LEU A 172 5.41 8.92 -2.54
N LEU A 173 6.47 9.73 -2.63
CA LEU A 173 7.17 10.22 -1.43
C LEU A 173 6.21 11.01 -0.52
N ASP A 174 5.31 11.81 -1.11
CA ASP A 174 4.36 12.64 -0.37
C ASP A 174 3.39 11.81 0.49
N VAL A 175 3.16 10.53 0.15
CA VAL A 175 2.36 9.62 0.98
C VAL A 175 3.01 9.41 2.35
N VAL A 176 4.34 9.38 2.42
CA VAL A 176 5.11 9.19 3.66
C VAL A 176 5.23 10.51 4.43
N LEU A 177 5.32 11.64 3.71
CA LEU A 177 5.46 12.99 4.27
C LEU A 177 4.12 13.60 4.74
N ASP A 178 3.00 13.00 4.38
CA ASP A 178 1.66 13.43 4.77
C ASP A 178 1.53 13.64 6.30
N GLU A 179 1.25 14.88 6.68
CA GLU A 179 1.13 15.34 8.07
C GLU A 179 0.03 14.58 8.85
N ALA A 180 -0.99 14.05 8.16
CA ALA A 180 -2.02 13.22 8.77
C ALA A 180 -1.48 11.87 9.28
N LYS A 181 -0.23 11.52 8.93
CA LYS A 181 0.51 10.31 9.33
C LYS A 181 1.72 10.67 10.21
N ILE A 182 1.46 11.42 11.27
CA ILE A 182 2.45 11.89 12.26
C ILE A 182 3.45 10.78 12.62
N GLY A 183 4.75 11.10 12.50
CA GLY A 183 5.85 10.23 12.90
C GLY A 183 6.30 9.20 11.84
N VAL A 184 5.50 8.94 10.80
CA VAL A 184 5.88 7.98 9.75
C VAL A 184 7.12 8.47 9.00
N ALA A 185 7.16 9.76 8.62
CA ALA A 185 8.33 10.37 7.99
C ALA A 185 9.57 10.30 8.88
N SER A 186 9.47 10.54 10.19
CA SER A 186 10.63 10.44 11.09
C SER A 186 11.16 9.01 11.25
N MET A 187 10.32 8.00 11.03
CA MET A 187 10.68 6.60 11.21
C MET A 187 11.17 5.95 9.91
N LEU A 188 10.44 6.13 8.81
CA LEU A 188 10.74 5.52 7.52
C LEU A 188 11.53 6.44 6.59
N GLY A 189 11.63 7.73 6.90
CA GLY A 189 12.28 8.72 6.05
C GLY A 189 11.75 8.68 4.63
N SER A 190 12.68 8.64 3.68
CA SER A 190 12.38 8.41 2.26
C SER A 190 12.68 6.97 1.85
N ARG A 191 12.58 5.97 2.73
CA ARG A 191 13.00 4.59 2.36
C ARG A 191 12.02 3.85 1.47
N VAL A 192 10.76 4.25 1.49
CA VAL A 192 9.66 3.61 0.74
C VAL A 192 8.99 4.61 -0.19
N ARG A 193 8.54 4.12 -1.35
CA ARG A 193 7.76 4.83 -2.37
C ARG A 193 6.54 4.00 -2.70
N VAL A 194 5.45 4.24 -1.98
CA VAL A 194 4.38 3.25 -1.87
C VAL A 194 3.00 3.86 -2.02
N LYS A 195 2.14 3.16 -2.76
CA LYS A 195 0.71 3.42 -2.80
C LYS A 195 0.05 2.64 -1.67
N THR A 196 -0.69 3.36 -0.82
CA THR A 196 -1.52 2.76 0.23
C THR A 196 -2.76 2.10 -0.33
N TRP A 197 -3.21 1.04 0.33
CA TRP A 197 -4.45 0.34 0.00
C TRP A 197 -5.17 -0.12 1.26
N SER A 198 -6.49 -0.20 1.19
CA SER A 198 -7.34 -0.78 2.23
C SER A 198 -8.53 -1.45 1.57
N TRP A 199 -8.97 -2.57 2.12
CA TRP A 199 -10.11 -3.33 1.65
C TRP A 199 -10.72 -4.13 2.81
N PHE A 200 -11.72 -4.95 2.50
CA PHE A 200 -12.29 -5.91 3.45
C PHE A 200 -11.45 -7.21 3.46
N ALA A 201 -11.28 -7.81 4.64
CA ALA A 201 -10.42 -8.97 4.85
C ALA A 201 -11.00 -10.28 4.29
N ASP A 202 -12.30 -10.32 4.03
CA ASP A 202 -13.07 -11.43 3.43
C ASP A 202 -14.41 -10.85 2.92
N ASP A 203 -15.36 -11.71 2.52
CA ASP A 203 -16.77 -11.33 2.23
C ASP A 203 -17.49 -10.70 3.43
N LYS A 204 -16.89 -10.78 4.63
CA LYS A 204 -17.35 -10.10 5.84
C LYS A 204 -16.95 -8.63 5.76
N GLN A 205 -17.86 -7.81 5.25
CA GLN A 205 -17.74 -6.34 5.05
C GLN A 205 -17.49 -5.51 6.33
N GLU A 206 -17.04 -6.11 7.43
CA GLU A 206 -16.77 -5.46 8.70
C GLU A 206 -15.27 -5.43 9.03
N ILE A 207 -14.53 -6.48 8.64
CA ILE A 207 -13.12 -6.58 8.98
C ILE A 207 -12.30 -5.86 7.91
N ARG A 208 -11.53 -4.85 8.32
CA ARG A 208 -10.62 -4.12 7.44
C ARG A 208 -9.25 -4.78 7.40
N GLN A 209 -8.71 -4.88 6.20
CA GLN A 209 -7.30 -5.13 5.95
C GLN A 209 -6.71 -3.97 5.14
N GLY A 210 -5.44 -3.68 5.34
CA GLY A 210 -4.79 -2.63 4.60
C GLY A 210 -3.28 -2.71 4.67
N GLY A 211 -2.65 -1.78 3.99
CA GLY A 211 -1.21 -1.70 3.92
C GLY A 211 -0.78 -0.86 2.74
N PHE A 212 0.28 -1.28 2.08
CA PHE A 212 0.86 -0.53 0.97
C PHE A 212 1.68 -1.45 0.06
N ALA A 213 1.85 -1.03 -1.19
CA ALA A 213 2.76 -1.68 -2.13
C ALA A 213 3.44 -0.64 -3.00
N GLY A 214 4.61 -0.97 -3.52
CA GLY A 214 5.45 -0.06 -4.30
C GLY A 214 6.89 -0.51 -4.19
N TRP A 215 7.79 0.42 -3.91
CA TRP A 215 9.23 0.15 -3.97
C TRP A 215 10.00 0.68 -2.78
N LEU A 216 11.18 0.12 -2.59
CA LEU A 216 12.30 0.80 -1.93
C LEU A 216 12.90 1.85 -2.87
N THR A 217 13.79 2.68 -2.35
CA THR A 217 14.47 3.75 -3.13
C THR A 217 15.33 3.24 -4.27
N ASP A 218 15.79 1.98 -4.22
CA ASP A 218 16.54 1.34 -5.30
C ASP A 218 15.63 0.68 -6.36
N GLY A 219 14.31 0.82 -6.22
CA GLY A 219 13.35 0.19 -7.12
C GLY A 219 12.99 -1.25 -6.77
N THR A 220 13.44 -1.79 -5.64
CA THR A 220 13.03 -3.13 -5.18
C THR A 220 11.56 -3.16 -4.79
N PRO A 221 10.70 -3.97 -5.45
CA PRO A 221 9.30 -4.07 -5.09
C PRO A 221 9.06 -4.64 -3.70
N LEU A 222 8.01 -4.13 -3.04
CA LEU A 222 7.53 -4.64 -1.77
C LEU A 222 6.00 -4.54 -1.68
N TRP A 223 5.43 -5.40 -0.84
CA TRP A 223 4.03 -5.37 -0.45
C TRP A 223 3.91 -5.61 1.05
N VAL A 224 2.99 -4.89 1.70
CA VAL A 224 2.70 -5.01 3.12
C VAL A 224 1.20 -5.11 3.32
N THR A 225 0.78 -6.01 4.24
CA THR A 225 -0.59 -6.10 4.72
C THR A 225 -0.65 -6.31 6.23
N GLY A 226 -1.70 -5.80 6.85
CA GLY A 226 -2.05 -6.05 8.24
C GLY A 226 -3.51 -5.67 8.55
N SER A 227 -3.92 -5.94 9.78
CA SER A 227 -5.27 -5.61 10.26
C SER A 227 -5.51 -4.10 10.32
N GLY A 228 -6.71 -3.67 9.95
CA GLY A 228 -7.12 -2.27 9.95
C GLY A 228 -6.93 -1.59 8.59
N THR A 229 -6.78 -0.26 8.61
CA THR A 229 -6.57 0.53 7.39
C THR A 229 -5.07 0.70 7.10
N SER A 230 -4.71 1.17 5.90
CA SER A 230 -3.33 1.52 5.56
C SER A 230 -2.75 2.57 6.51
N LYS A 231 -3.58 3.50 7.00
CA LYS A 231 -3.14 4.50 7.99
C LYS A 231 -2.74 3.81 9.28
N THR A 232 -3.57 2.89 9.78
CA THR A 232 -3.28 2.08 10.98
C THR A 232 -2.00 1.28 10.81
N VAL A 233 -1.84 0.61 9.68
CA VAL A 233 -0.66 -0.22 9.39
C VAL A 233 0.62 0.63 9.33
N LEU A 234 0.61 1.74 8.59
CA LEU A 234 1.77 2.63 8.49
C LEU A 234 2.17 3.20 9.84
N THR A 235 1.23 3.73 10.62
CA THR A 235 1.57 4.37 11.90
C THR A 235 2.03 3.37 12.95
N ARG A 236 1.36 2.21 13.03
CA ARG A 236 1.65 1.18 14.06
C ARG A 236 2.98 0.47 13.81
N TYR A 237 3.32 0.20 12.55
CA TYR A 237 4.45 -0.67 12.22
C TYR A 237 5.65 0.05 11.59
N ALA A 238 5.62 1.37 11.42
CA ALA A 238 6.73 2.13 10.85
C ALA A 238 8.08 1.85 11.55
N THR A 239 8.12 1.74 12.88
CA THR A 239 9.34 1.41 13.63
C THR A 239 9.92 0.04 13.25
N VAL A 240 9.09 -1.01 13.24
CA VAL A 240 9.57 -2.36 12.92
C VAL A 240 9.94 -2.47 11.45
N LEU A 241 9.17 -1.85 10.56
CA LEU A 241 9.49 -1.78 9.14
C LEU A 241 10.84 -1.09 8.89
N ASN A 242 11.14 0.01 9.59
CA ASN A 242 12.44 0.65 9.48
C ASN A 242 13.60 -0.27 9.89
N ARG A 243 13.40 -1.20 10.82
CA ARG A 243 14.45 -2.16 11.22
C ARG A 243 14.63 -3.30 10.23
N VAL A 244 13.55 -3.71 9.57
CA VAL A 244 13.53 -4.92 8.73
C VAL A 244 13.84 -4.64 7.27
N LEU A 245 13.37 -3.50 6.74
CA LEU A 245 13.64 -3.15 5.35
C LEU A 245 15.15 -3.05 5.12
N PRO A 246 15.67 -3.52 3.98
CA PRO A 246 17.09 -3.41 3.68
C PRO A 246 17.46 -1.94 3.45
N VAL A 247 18.68 -1.58 3.84
CA VAL A 247 19.27 -0.29 3.50
C VAL A 247 19.97 -0.48 2.15
N PRO A 248 19.63 0.31 1.11
CA PRO A 248 20.34 0.23 -0.16
C PRO A 248 21.84 0.41 0.08
N THR A 249 22.64 -0.55 -0.39
CA THR A 249 24.10 -0.56 -0.16
C THR A 249 24.86 0.35 -1.12
N GLN A 250 24.18 1.10 -1.98
CA GLN A 250 24.81 1.97 -2.97
C GLN A 250 24.08 3.31 -3.10
N VAL A 251 24.53 4.30 -2.34
CA VAL A 251 24.82 5.59 -2.97
C VAL A 251 26.29 5.50 -3.29
N ALA A 252 26.66 5.44 -4.57
CA ALA A 252 28.07 5.51 -4.96
C ALA A 252 28.69 6.72 -4.24
N SER A 253 29.74 6.48 -3.45
CA SER A 253 30.49 7.52 -2.74
C SER A 253 30.93 8.57 -3.78
N GLY A 254 30.22 9.70 -3.83
CA GLY A 254 30.35 10.70 -4.89
C GLY A 254 29.05 11.37 -5.32
N GLN A 255 27.86 10.83 -4.95
CA GLN A 255 26.56 11.48 -5.18
C GLN A 255 25.94 12.13 -3.93
N CYS A 256 26.63 12.10 -2.80
CA CYS A 256 26.29 12.97 -1.68
C CYS A 256 26.73 14.39 -2.05
N VAL A 257 25.77 15.26 -2.34
CA VAL A 257 26.02 16.70 -2.38
C VAL A 257 26.13 17.18 -0.94
N GLU A 258 27.31 17.65 -0.56
CA GLU A 258 27.46 18.44 0.66
C GLU A 258 26.73 19.76 0.44
N VAL A 259 25.56 19.88 1.06
CA VAL A 259 24.78 21.12 1.06
C VAL A 259 25.08 21.80 2.38
N GLU A 260 25.87 22.87 2.34
CA GLU A 260 26.07 23.76 3.48
C GLU A 260 24.80 24.60 3.73
N LEU A 261 23.70 23.93 4.10
CA LEU A 261 22.40 24.58 4.30
C LEU A 261 22.40 25.56 5.50
N PHE A 262 23.43 25.50 6.34
CA PHE A 262 23.56 26.29 7.57
C PHE A 262 24.97 26.84 7.82
N ALA A 263 25.86 26.87 6.83
CA ALA A 263 27.10 27.62 7.00
C ALA A 263 26.75 29.10 7.17
N ARG A 264 27.12 29.65 8.32
CA ARG A 264 26.97 31.07 8.68
C ARG A 264 28.33 31.73 8.66
#